data_AF-A0A8D9L2S2-F1
#
_entry.id   AF-A0A8D9L2S2-F1
#
_cell.length_a   1.000
_cell.length_b   1.000
_cell.length_c   1.000
_cell.angle_alpha   90.00
_cell.angle_beta   90.00
_cell.angle_gamma   90.00
#
_symmetry.space_group_name_H-M   'P 1'
#
loop_
_entity.id
_entity.type
_entity.pdbx_description
1 polymer ?
#
loop_
_entity_poly.entity_id
_entity_poly.type
_entity_poly.pdbx_seq_one_letter_code
_entity_poly.pdbx_strand_id
1 'polypeptide(L)'
;MKSWHIILILILCILCFLTGRYMKNAEAGLISKTDTFIHIDTIRDSIPYPVYETMIQTVPELFPVYITLGGDTVRDSVYIPVPITQKEYRTEDYRLSISGYKPNLDYIEIYRKTEQITKTANRRFGVGMVTGYGIGRNGLSPYIGVGGFYRIW
;
A
#
# COMPACT_ATOMS: atom_id res chain seq x y z
N MET A 1 -59.48 21.51 -1.60
CA MET A 1 -58.27 21.67 -2.43
C MET A 1 -58.68 21.42 -3.88
N LYS A 2 -58.62 22.43 -4.77
CA LYS A 2 -58.94 22.23 -6.19
C LYS A 2 -57.98 21.20 -6.79
N SER A 3 -58.49 20.26 -7.59
CA SER A 3 -57.73 19.15 -8.20
C SER A 3 -56.47 19.61 -8.95
N TRP A 4 -56.47 20.87 -9.41
CA TRP A 4 -55.32 21.56 -9.98
C TRP A 4 -54.06 21.56 -9.08
N HIS A 5 -54.21 21.80 -7.78
CA HIS A 5 -53.07 21.82 -6.86
C HIS A 5 -52.47 20.42 -6.66
N ILE A 6 -53.30 19.38 -6.72
CA ILE A 6 -52.86 17.98 -6.59
C ILE A 6 -52.01 17.60 -7.80
N ILE A 7 -52.43 17.99 -9.00
CA ILE A 7 -51.68 17.74 -10.24
C ILE A 7 -50.32 18.47 -10.22
N LEU A 8 -50.30 19.71 -9.74
CA LEU A 8 -49.06 20.51 -9.63
C LEU A 8 -48.04 19.88 -8.67
N ILE A 9 -48.49 19.38 -7.53
CA ILE A 9 -47.63 18.70 -6.55
C ILE A 9 -47.06 17.40 -7.14
N LEU A 10 -47.87 16.64 -7.89
CA LEU A 10 -47.43 15.38 -8.50
C LEU A 10 -46.35 15.62 -9.56
N ILE A 11 -46.49 16.67 -10.37
CA ILE A 11 -45.49 17.08 -11.36
C ILE A 11 -44.18 17.50 -10.67
N LEU A 12 -44.26 18.27 -9.58
CA LEU A 12 -43.08 18.69 -8.81
C LEU A 12 -42.33 17.47 -8.24
N CYS A 13 -43.04 16.49 -7.69
CA CYS A 13 -42.44 15.25 -7.16
C CYS A 13 -41.71 14.46 -8.25
N ILE A 14 -42.30 14.36 -9.46
CA ILE A 14 -41.68 13.66 -10.59
C ILE A 14 -40.41 14.38 -11.05
N LEU A 15 -40.44 15.72 -11.12
CA LEU A 15 -39.26 16.52 -11.46
C LEU A 15 -38.13 16.36 -10.44
N CYS A 16 -38.43 16.40 -9.14
CA CYS A 16 -37.44 16.14 -8.08
C CYS A 16 -36.85 14.72 -8.17
N PHE A 17 -37.66 13.72 -8.52
CA PHE A 17 -37.19 12.34 -8.67
C PHE A 17 -36.28 12.17 -9.89
N LEU A 18 -36.63 12.76 -11.04
CA LEU A 18 -35.84 12.68 -12.27
C LEU A 18 -34.50 13.41 -12.12
N THR A 19 -34.50 14.60 -11.51
CA THR A 19 -33.28 15.38 -11.25
C THR A 19 -32.35 14.66 -10.28
N GLY A 20 -32.88 14.06 -9.21
CA GLY A 20 -32.09 13.23 -8.28
C GLY A 20 -31.47 11.98 -8.93
N ARG A 21 -32.20 11.32 -9.84
CA ARG A 21 -31.68 10.19 -10.62
C ARG A 21 -30.56 10.60 -11.58
N TYR A 22 -30.68 11.77 -12.21
CA TYR A 22 -29.69 12.26 -13.16
C TYR A 22 -28.39 12.68 -12.46
N MET A 23 -28.47 13.37 -11.32
CA MET A 23 -27.29 13.78 -10.53
C MET A 23 -26.51 12.58 -9.97
N LYS A 24 -27.20 11.53 -9.50
CA LYS A 24 -26.52 10.31 -8.99
C LYS A 24 -25.68 9.62 -10.06
N ASN A 25 -26.12 9.64 -11.33
CA ASN A 25 -25.36 9.06 -12.43
C ASN A 25 -24.15 9.93 -12.84
N ALA A 26 -24.27 11.25 -12.71
CA ALA A 26 -23.15 12.17 -12.93
C ALA A 26 -22.07 12.03 -11.85
N GLU A 27 -22.47 11.84 -10.58
CA GLU A 27 -21.54 11.51 -9.50
C GLU A 27 -20.86 10.16 -9.74
N ALA A 28 -21.59 9.14 -10.21
CA ALA A 28 -21.02 7.82 -10.52
C ALA A 28 -19.98 7.85 -11.67
N GLY A 29 -20.17 8.70 -12.68
CA GLY A 29 -19.20 8.88 -13.78
C GLY A 29 -17.96 9.68 -13.38
N LEU A 30 -18.04 10.48 -12.31
CA LEU A 30 -16.91 11.21 -11.73
C LEU A 30 -16.11 10.36 -10.73
N ILE A 31 -16.56 9.14 -10.40
CA ILE A 31 -15.81 8.20 -9.57
C ILE A 31 -14.64 7.66 -10.40
N SER A 32 -13.52 8.37 -10.25
CA SER A 32 -12.19 7.80 -10.16
C SER A 32 -11.63 7.20 -11.44
N LYS A 33 -11.21 8.07 -12.36
CA LYS A 33 -10.09 7.73 -13.24
C LYS A 33 -8.84 7.66 -12.37
N THR A 34 -8.64 6.52 -11.72
CA THR A 34 -7.47 6.25 -10.88
C THR A 34 -6.28 5.96 -11.78
N ASP A 35 -5.52 7.01 -12.12
CA ASP A 35 -4.21 6.81 -12.73
C ASP A 35 -3.28 6.21 -11.66
N THR A 36 -2.85 4.97 -11.87
CA THR A 36 -1.92 4.29 -10.96
C THR A 36 -0.51 4.57 -11.46
N PHE A 37 0.15 5.57 -10.89
CA PHE A 37 1.56 5.84 -11.15
C PHE A 37 2.42 4.97 -10.24
N ILE A 38 3.17 4.03 -10.81
CA ILE A 38 4.10 3.18 -10.08
C ILE A 38 5.48 3.85 -10.13
N HIS A 39 5.87 4.52 -9.03
CA HIS A 39 7.21 5.03 -8.82
C HIS A 39 8.06 3.96 -8.12
N ILE A 40 9.21 3.60 -8.69
CA ILE A 40 10.14 2.63 -8.09
C ILE A 40 11.38 3.39 -7.65
N ASP A 41 11.44 3.75 -6.38
CA ASP A 41 12.64 4.31 -5.76
C ASP A 41 13.64 3.19 -5.46
N THR A 42 14.84 3.26 -6.04
CA THR A 42 15.92 2.31 -5.73
C THR A 42 16.87 2.96 -4.73
N ILE A 43 16.68 2.68 -3.44
CA ILE A 43 17.61 3.11 -2.39
C ILE A 43 18.76 2.11 -2.32
N ARG A 44 20.00 2.59 -2.51
CA ARG A 44 21.21 1.77 -2.32
C ARG A 44 21.71 1.99 -0.91
N ASP A 45 21.44 1.03 -0.04
CA ASP A 45 22.00 1.00 1.31
C ASP A 45 23.40 0.37 1.32
N SER A 46 24.24 0.75 2.28
CA SER A 46 25.54 0.11 2.49
C SER A 46 25.32 -1.32 2.99
N ILE A 47 25.82 -2.31 2.25
CA ILE A 47 25.66 -3.72 2.61
C ILE A 47 26.35 -3.95 3.96
N PRO A 48 25.63 -4.40 5.02
CA PRO A 48 26.22 -4.63 6.33
C PRO A 48 27.21 -5.80 6.27
N TYR A 49 28.12 -5.87 7.24
CA TYR A 49 28.95 -7.06 7.41
C TYR A 49 28.07 -8.29 7.71
N PRO A 50 28.43 -9.48 7.19
CA PRO A 50 27.66 -10.68 7.44
C PRO A 50 27.65 -10.99 8.94
N VAL A 51 26.47 -11.31 9.45
CA VAL A 51 26.28 -11.66 10.87
C VAL A 51 26.81 -13.06 11.14
N TYR A 52 26.61 -13.96 10.19
CA TYR A 52 27.11 -15.34 10.25
C TYR A 52 27.86 -15.69 8.96
N GLU A 53 29.00 -16.35 9.13
CA GLU A 53 29.79 -16.92 8.05
C GLU A 53 30.05 -18.40 8.37
N THR A 54 29.49 -19.28 7.56
CA THR A 54 29.57 -20.73 7.76
C THR A 54 30.17 -21.39 6.53
N MET A 55 31.18 -22.22 6.69
CA MET A 55 31.72 -23.03 5.61
C MET A 55 30.82 -24.25 5.39
N ILE A 56 30.15 -24.34 4.24
CA ILE A 56 29.21 -25.43 3.95
C ILE A 56 29.93 -26.62 3.34
N GLN A 57 30.75 -26.36 2.33
CA GLN A 57 31.29 -27.39 1.46
C GLN A 57 32.65 -26.97 0.91
N THR A 58 33.46 -27.93 0.51
CA THR A 58 34.68 -27.68 -0.28
C THR A 58 34.52 -28.36 -1.62
N VAL A 59 34.64 -27.60 -2.71
CA VAL A 59 34.53 -28.14 -4.07
C VAL A 59 35.91 -28.13 -4.73
N PRO A 60 36.38 -29.27 -5.28
CA PRO A 60 37.63 -29.31 -6.02
C PRO A 60 37.44 -28.67 -7.40
N GLU A 61 38.17 -27.59 -7.69
CA GLU A 61 38.17 -26.93 -8.99
C GLU A 61 39.52 -27.11 -9.70
N LEU A 62 39.48 -27.31 -11.01
CA LEU A 62 40.66 -27.39 -11.86
C LEU A 62 41.20 -26.00 -12.15
N PHE A 63 42.38 -25.68 -11.61
CA PHE A 63 43.09 -24.45 -11.94
C PHE A 63 44.27 -24.77 -12.87
N PRO A 64 44.45 -24.00 -13.96
CA PRO A 64 45.60 -24.17 -14.82
C PRO A 64 46.86 -23.65 -14.12
N VAL A 65 47.89 -24.48 -14.07
CA VAL A 65 49.22 -24.13 -13.56
C VAL A 65 50.21 -24.22 -14.72
N TYR A 66 51.08 -23.23 -14.84
CA TYR A 66 52.14 -23.21 -15.83
C TYR A 66 53.43 -23.67 -15.16
N ILE A 67 53.95 -24.80 -15.58
CA ILE A 67 55.18 -25.38 -15.04
C ILE A 67 56.27 -25.20 -16.09
N THR A 68 57.35 -24.51 -15.73
CA THR A 68 58.52 -24.35 -16.59
C THR A 68 59.51 -25.48 -16.32
N LEU A 69 59.72 -26.35 -17.32
CA LEU A 69 60.62 -27.48 -17.24
C LEU A 69 61.61 -27.38 -18.40
N GLY A 70 62.88 -27.11 -18.09
CA GLY A 70 63.95 -27.09 -19.10
C GLY A 70 63.85 -26.00 -20.18
N GLY A 71 63.09 -24.92 -19.94
CA GLY A 71 62.89 -23.82 -20.90
C GLY A 71 61.55 -23.86 -21.64
N ASP A 72 60.83 -24.98 -21.58
CA ASP A 72 59.47 -25.10 -22.10
C ASP A 72 58.43 -24.83 -21.01
N THR A 73 57.34 -24.13 -21.37
CA THR A 73 56.22 -23.85 -20.47
C THR A 73 55.11 -24.86 -20.75
N VAL A 74 54.93 -25.84 -19.86
CA VAL A 74 53.85 -26.84 -19.96
C VAL A 74 52.64 -26.33 -19.17
N ARG A 75 51.45 -26.45 -19.76
CA ARG A 75 50.18 -26.16 -19.10
C ARG A 75 49.63 -27.45 -18.50
N ASP A 76 49.58 -27.50 -17.18
CA ASP A 76 48.96 -28.60 -16.42
C ASP A 76 47.75 -28.07 -15.63
N SER A 77 46.89 -28.95 -15.13
CA SER A 77 45.73 -28.57 -14.30
C SER A 77 45.77 -29.28 -12.96
N VAL A 78 45.72 -28.50 -11.88
CA VAL A 78 45.74 -29.02 -10.51
C VAL A 78 44.38 -28.78 -9.85
N TYR A 79 43.92 -29.77 -9.07
CA TYR A 79 42.71 -29.63 -8.26
C TYR A 79 42.99 -28.79 -7.02
N ILE A 80 42.33 -27.63 -6.92
CA ILE A 80 42.38 -26.77 -5.74
C ILE A 80 41.06 -26.93 -4.97
N PRO A 81 41.10 -27.28 -3.67
CA PRO A 81 39.92 -27.31 -2.83
C PRO A 81 39.45 -25.88 -2.55
N VAL A 82 38.34 -25.46 -3.14
CA VAL A 82 37.76 -24.13 -2.90
C VAL A 82 36.65 -24.24 -1.84
N PRO A 83 36.77 -23.53 -0.70
CA PRO A 83 35.74 -23.51 0.32
C PRO A 83 34.54 -22.66 -0.13
N ILE A 84 33.35 -23.25 -0.06
CA ILE A 84 32.06 -22.59 -0.25
C ILE A 84 31.58 -22.08 1.10
N THR A 85 31.50 -20.76 1.23
CA THR A 85 31.06 -20.07 2.46
C THR A 85 29.65 -19.52 2.29
N GLN A 86 28.76 -19.79 3.23
CA GLN A 86 27.48 -19.12 3.36
C GLN A 86 27.64 -17.86 4.21
N LYS A 87 27.11 -16.75 3.71
CA LYS A 87 27.10 -15.47 4.42
C LYS A 87 25.65 -15.04 4.61
N GLU A 88 25.28 -14.85 5.87
CA GLU A 88 23.94 -14.38 6.23
C GLU A 88 24.01 -12.90 6.59
N TYR A 89 23.16 -12.10 5.94
CA TYR A 89 23.02 -10.67 6.15
C TYR A 89 21.64 -10.41 6.76
N ARG A 90 21.62 -9.67 7.86
CA ARG A 90 20.40 -9.40 8.61
C ARG A 90 20.29 -7.91 8.93
N THR A 91 19.16 -7.33 8.54
CA THR A 91 18.77 -5.95 8.79
C THR A 91 17.35 -5.95 9.38
N GLU A 92 16.84 -4.79 9.77
CA GLU A 92 15.45 -4.66 10.26
C GLU A 92 14.41 -4.93 9.17
N ASP A 93 14.70 -4.54 7.92
CA ASP A 93 13.73 -4.58 6.82
C ASP A 93 13.92 -5.81 5.91
N TYR A 94 15.04 -6.52 6.02
CA TYR A 94 15.31 -7.72 5.23
C TYR A 94 16.33 -8.66 5.88
N ARG A 95 16.28 -9.93 5.48
CA ARG A 95 17.26 -10.97 5.80
C ARG A 95 17.58 -11.73 4.52
N LEU A 96 18.85 -11.94 4.22
CA LEU A 96 19.26 -12.69 3.03
C LEU A 96 20.46 -13.59 3.30
N SER A 97 20.54 -14.68 2.55
CA SER A 97 21.67 -15.62 2.59
C SER A 97 22.29 -15.75 1.22
N ILE A 98 23.61 -15.64 1.16
CA ILE A 98 24.39 -15.80 -0.07
C ILE A 98 25.41 -16.91 0.16
N SER A 99 25.35 -17.96 -0.66
CA SER A 99 26.40 -18.98 -0.72
C SER A 99 27.53 -18.51 -1.64
N GLY A 100 28.77 -18.80 -1.29
CA GLY A 100 29.99 -18.25 -1.91
C GLY A 100 30.87 -19.30 -2.58
N TYR A 101 31.65 -18.86 -3.56
CA TYR A 101 32.23 -19.58 -4.71
C TYR A 101 31.18 -20.02 -5.75
N LYS A 102 31.13 -19.25 -6.86
CA LYS A 102 29.98 -19.05 -7.77
C LYS A 102 28.74 -18.55 -7.00
N PRO A 103 28.75 -17.27 -6.59
CA PRO A 103 27.82 -16.78 -5.60
C PRO A 103 26.37 -16.96 -6.05
N ASN A 104 25.55 -17.55 -5.18
CA ASN A 104 24.14 -17.76 -5.40
C ASN A 104 23.34 -17.17 -4.23
N LEU A 105 22.22 -16.52 -4.55
CA LEU A 105 21.29 -16.04 -3.54
C LEU A 105 20.41 -17.21 -3.12
N ASP A 106 20.68 -17.78 -1.95
CA ASP A 106 19.92 -18.92 -1.46
C ASP A 106 18.48 -18.51 -1.11
N TYR A 107 18.33 -17.40 -0.38
CA TYR A 107 17.02 -16.82 -0.06
C TYR A 107 17.10 -15.34 0.31
N ILE A 108 15.96 -14.67 0.18
CA ILE A 108 15.71 -13.31 0.65
C ILE A 108 14.33 -13.22 1.30
N GLU A 109 14.30 -12.75 2.54
CA GLU A 109 13.11 -12.41 3.31
C GLU A 109 13.02 -10.89 3.44
N ILE A 110 11.86 -10.31 3.16
CA ILE A 110 11.64 -8.86 3.20
C ILE A 110 10.51 -8.56 4.18
N TYR A 111 10.80 -7.76 5.20
CA TYR A 111 9.86 -7.36 6.24
C TYR A 111 9.26 -5.99 5.91
N ARG A 112 8.16 -5.99 5.14
CA ARG A 112 7.48 -4.74 4.76
C ARG A 112 6.65 -4.18 5.92
N LYS A 113 7.07 -3.04 6.45
CA LYS A 113 6.28 -2.23 7.38
C LYS A 113 5.09 -1.62 6.61
N THR A 114 3.87 -2.03 6.95
CA THR A 114 2.65 -1.44 6.40
C THR A 114 2.10 -0.44 7.41
N GLU A 115 2.26 0.85 7.14
CA GLU A 115 1.69 1.91 7.96
C GLU A 115 0.27 2.22 7.49
N GLN A 116 -0.72 1.88 8.31
CA GLN A 116 -2.11 2.25 8.04
C GLN A 116 -2.37 3.67 8.55
N ILE A 117 -2.21 4.66 7.68
CA ILE A 117 -2.58 6.04 7.97
C ILE A 117 -4.11 6.13 7.92
N THR A 118 -4.76 5.92 9.06
CA THR A 118 -6.20 6.12 9.20
C THR A 118 -6.49 7.61 9.22
N LYS A 119 -6.88 8.18 8.08
CA LYS A 119 -7.45 9.52 8.03
C LYS A 119 -8.87 9.45 8.57
N THR A 120 -9.03 9.66 9.88
CA THR A 120 -10.35 9.91 10.46
C THR A 120 -10.88 11.20 9.85
N ALA A 121 -11.78 11.07 8.88
CA ALA A 121 -12.49 12.20 8.31
C ALA A 121 -13.26 12.88 9.44
N ASN A 122 -12.73 13.99 9.95
CA ASN A 122 -13.41 14.80 10.95
C ASN A 122 -14.62 15.44 10.25
N ARG A 123 -15.77 14.76 10.31
CA ARG A 123 -17.01 15.24 9.71
C ARG A 123 -17.56 16.38 10.57
N ARG A 124 -17.15 17.60 10.24
CA ARG A 124 -17.52 18.84 10.96
C ARG A 124 -18.97 19.24 10.76
N PHE A 125 -19.61 18.77 9.69
CA PHE A 125 -21.02 19.04 9.40
C PHE A 125 -21.86 17.78 9.57
N GLY A 126 -22.88 17.86 10.43
CA GLY A 126 -23.88 16.82 10.60
C GLY A 126 -25.28 17.39 10.45
N VAL A 127 -26.20 16.57 9.94
CA VAL A 127 -27.64 16.88 9.92
C VAL A 127 -28.29 15.92 10.91
N GLY A 128 -29.04 16.45 11.86
CA GLY A 128 -29.71 15.68 12.91
C GLY A 128 -31.17 16.09 13.06
N MET A 129 -31.96 15.22 13.69
CA MET A 129 -33.27 15.60 14.17
C MET A 129 -33.12 16.39 15.46
N VAL A 130 -33.82 17.51 15.54
CA VAL A 130 -33.90 18.34 16.74
C VAL A 130 -35.33 18.26 17.26
N THR A 131 -35.47 17.94 18.53
CA THR A 131 -36.76 17.96 19.23
C THR A 131 -36.70 19.02 20.32
N GLY A 132 -37.72 19.87 20.42
CA GLY A 132 -37.74 20.98 21.36
C GLY A 132 -39.15 21.49 21.63
N TYR A 133 -39.28 22.42 22.57
CA TYR A 133 -40.54 23.09 22.88
C TYR A 133 -40.52 24.50 22.30
N GLY A 134 -41.51 24.82 21.46
CA GLY A 134 -41.68 26.14 20.83
C GLY A 134 -43.00 26.79 21.22
N ILE A 135 -43.11 28.09 21.01
CA ILE A 135 -44.36 28.83 21.23
C ILE A 135 -45.24 28.67 19.99
N GLY A 136 -46.31 27.87 20.13
CA GLY A 136 -47.35 27.69 19.12
C GLY A 136 -48.57 28.58 19.39
N ARG A 137 -49.55 28.54 18.48
CA ARG A 137 -50.79 29.36 18.57
C ARG A 137 -51.59 29.14 19.87
N ASN A 138 -51.37 28.02 20.56
CA ASN A 138 -52.10 27.65 21.79
C ASN A 138 -51.17 27.45 23.01
N GLY A 139 -49.97 28.04 23.01
CA GLY A 139 -49.00 27.93 24.12
C GLY A 139 -47.74 27.12 23.76
N LEU A 140 -47.04 26.61 24.78
CA LEU A 140 -45.83 25.80 24.60
C LEU A 140 -46.17 24.45 23.94
N SER A 141 -45.84 24.31 22.66
CA SER A 141 -46.09 23.13 21.85
C SER A 141 -44.77 22.43 21.48
N PRO A 142 -44.70 21.09 21.57
CA PRO A 142 -43.53 20.35 21.11
C PRO A 142 -43.37 20.47 19.59
N TYR A 143 -42.12 20.63 19.15
CA TYR A 143 -41.72 20.74 17.75
C TYR A 143 -40.62 19.72 17.43
N ILE A 144 -40.72 19.12 16.24
CA ILE A 144 -39.72 18.24 15.66
C ILE A 144 -39.26 18.89 14.36
N GLY A 145 -37.95 19.15 14.26
CA GLY A 145 -37.33 19.76 13.10
C GLY A 145 -36.05 19.06 12.68
N VAL A 146 -35.52 19.46 11.53
CA VAL A 146 -34.22 19.01 11.02
C VAL A 146 -33.24 20.16 11.19
N GLY A 147 -32.15 19.92 11.92
CA GLY A 147 -31.13 20.92 12.22
C GLY A 147 -29.76 20.51 11.66
N GLY A 148 -29.06 21.45 11.05
CA GLY A 148 -27.63 21.31 10.75
C GLY A 148 -26.82 21.71 11.97
N PHE A 149 -25.87 20.87 12.38
CA PHE A 149 -24.92 21.20 13.43
C PHE A 149 -23.49 21.18 12.89
N TYR A 150 -22.73 22.20 13.28
CA TYR A 150 -21.32 22.34 12.96
C TYR A 150 -20.50 22.08 14.22
N ARG A 151 -19.69 21.02 14.19
CA ARG A 151 -18.79 20.68 15.27
C ARG A 151 -17.53 21.51 15.13
N ILE A 152 -17.34 22.45 16.07
CA ILE A 152 -16.23 23.41 16.04
C ILE A 152 -14.91 22.78 16.54
N TRP A 153 -14.97 21.63 17.23
CA TRP A 153 -13.82 20.86 17.71
C TRP A 153 -14.15 19.35 17.81
#